data_AF-A0A540L465-F1
#
_entry.id   AF-A0A540L465-F1
#
_cell.length_a   1.000
_cell.length_b   1.000
_cell.length_c   1.000
_cell.angle_alpha   90.00
_cell.angle_beta   90.00
_cell.angle_gamma   90.00
#
_symmetry.space_group_name_H-M   'P 1'
#
loop_
_entity.id
_entity.type
_entity.pdbx_description
1 polymer ?
#
loop_
_entity_poly.entity_id
_entity_poly.type
_entity_poly.pdbx_seq_one_letter_code
_entity_poly.pdbx_strand_id
1 'polypeptide(L)'
;MIIDELDASTEPRNPWRLCTLNQVEEVKLVLRLIPLWLSCLMFGVIQVQHNTFFTKQSSTTILSIGPHFQVPPASIQGLTGIVILITIPIYDRVFVPIARKYTGHPSGITVLQRIGTGLVLSILVMVVSALVEAKRLNIAKDYNLMDKPKAIVPMRVWWLLPQYLILGLAYAFATVGLQELFYHQMPEQMRSMGAAALYCVMGVGSFMSNWIISVVQLITSRNGDKWLGDNINRAHLDYFYWVLAVLGTLNFCVYMLVANFFVYKKVEREDKVKTELSIANNHGGEI
;
A
#
# COMPACT_ATOMS: atom_id res chain seq x y z
N MET A 1 -14.29 -21.51 28.94
CA MET A 1 -14.40 -20.19 29.59
C MET A 1 -13.40 -20.24 30.73
N ILE A 2 -12.41 -19.34 30.76
CA ILE A 2 -11.51 -19.24 31.92
C ILE A 2 -12.29 -18.44 32.96
N ILE A 3 -12.66 -19.08 34.08
CA ILE A 3 -13.53 -18.50 35.11
C ILE A 3 -12.68 -18.33 36.38
N ASP A 4 -12.62 -17.12 36.90
CA ASP A 4 -12.03 -16.82 38.22
C ASP A 4 -13.07 -17.04 39.33
N GLU A 5 -12.64 -17.29 40.56
CA GLU A 5 -13.51 -17.61 41.72
C GLU A 5 -14.59 -16.54 41.95
N LEU A 6 -14.28 -15.28 41.63
CA LEU A 6 -15.21 -14.15 41.75
C LEU A 6 -16.36 -14.20 40.72
N ASP A 7 -16.10 -14.72 39.53
CA ASP A 7 -17.12 -14.85 38.46
C ASP A 7 -17.88 -16.18 38.57
N ALA A 8 -17.33 -17.17 39.26
CA ALA A 8 -18.03 -18.41 39.61
C ALA A 8 -19.15 -18.19 40.65
N SER A 9 -19.03 -17.14 41.47
CA SER A 9 -19.91 -16.83 42.59
C SER A 9 -20.96 -15.74 42.33
N THR A 10 -20.96 -15.10 41.14
CA THR A 10 -21.82 -13.95 40.82
C THR A 10 -22.79 -14.27 39.66
N GLU A 11 -24.11 -14.11 39.86
CA GLU A 11 -25.12 -14.10 38.80
C GLU A 11 -25.82 -12.72 38.70
N PRO A 12 -25.95 -12.11 37.50
CA PRO A 12 -25.53 -12.61 36.19
C PRO A 12 -24.02 -12.43 35.91
N ARG A 13 -23.46 -13.39 35.16
CA ARG A 13 -22.05 -13.38 34.74
C ARG A 13 -21.72 -12.16 33.87
N ASN A 14 -20.62 -11.46 34.17
CA ASN A 14 -20.23 -10.26 33.43
C ASN A 14 -19.53 -10.59 32.09
N PRO A 15 -20.14 -10.31 30.93
CA PRO A 15 -19.57 -10.65 29.62
C PRO A 15 -18.29 -9.87 29.28
N TRP A 16 -17.96 -8.80 30.02
CA TRP A 16 -16.72 -8.04 29.87
C TRP A 16 -15.52 -8.66 30.61
N ARG A 17 -15.78 -9.60 31.53
CA ARG A 17 -14.73 -10.31 32.29
C ARG A 17 -14.50 -11.73 31.76
N LEU A 18 -15.54 -12.38 31.26
CA LEU A 18 -15.48 -13.78 30.84
C LEU A 18 -15.39 -13.88 29.31
N CYS A 19 -14.26 -14.39 28.82
CA CYS A 19 -14.07 -14.70 27.40
C CYS A 19 -14.25 -16.19 27.12
N THR A 20 -14.93 -16.50 26.02
CA THR A 20 -14.97 -17.85 25.46
C THR A 20 -13.63 -18.19 24.78
N LEU A 21 -13.31 -19.48 24.66
CA LEU A 21 -12.09 -19.91 23.96
C LEU A 21 -12.10 -19.45 22.50
N ASN A 22 -13.26 -19.51 21.84
CA ASN A 22 -13.44 -19.03 20.47
C ASN A 22 -13.09 -17.55 20.32
N GLN A 23 -13.55 -16.68 21.23
CA GLN A 23 -13.19 -15.25 21.19
C GLN A 23 -11.68 -15.03 21.34
N VAL A 24 -11.02 -15.81 22.20
CA VAL A 24 -9.55 -15.73 22.37
C VAL A 24 -8.83 -16.17 21.09
N GLU A 25 -9.30 -17.22 20.43
CA GLU A 25 -8.74 -17.69 19.15
C GLU A 25 -8.96 -16.69 18.02
N GLU A 26 -10.14 -16.07 17.94
CA GLU A 26 -10.45 -15.00 16.99
C GLU A 26 -9.51 -13.81 17.16
N VAL A 27 -9.28 -13.35 18.39
CA VAL A 27 -8.34 -12.25 18.67
C VAL A 27 -6.89 -12.65 18.35
N LYS A 28 -6.48 -13.89 18.65
CA LYS A 28 -5.14 -14.39 18.27
C LYS A 28 -4.91 -14.33 16.75
N LEU A 29 -5.93 -14.58 15.93
CA LEU A 29 -5.83 -14.42 14.48
C LEU A 29 -5.61 -12.96 14.08
N VAL A 30 -6.33 -12.02 14.71
CA VAL A 30 -6.14 -10.59 14.49
C VAL A 30 -4.72 -10.16 14.89
N LEU A 31 -4.24 -10.58 16.06
CA LEU A 31 -2.90 -10.25 16.54
C LEU A 31 -1.80 -10.78 15.61
N ARG A 32 -2.02 -11.94 14.96
CA ARG A 32 -1.08 -12.49 13.98
C ARG A 32 -0.95 -11.62 12.72
N LEU A 33 -1.95 -10.81 12.40
CA LEU A 33 -1.92 -9.90 11.25
C LEU A 33 -1.19 -8.59 11.53
N ILE A 34 -0.99 -8.22 12.79
CA ILE A 34 -0.35 -6.95 13.17
C ILE A 34 1.07 -6.81 12.60
N PRO A 35 1.97 -7.81 12.70
CA PRO A 35 3.32 -7.69 12.14
C PRO A 35 3.30 -7.44 10.62
N LEU A 36 2.40 -8.10 9.89
CA LEU A 36 2.21 -7.89 8.45
C LEU A 36 1.69 -6.48 8.17
N TRP A 37 0.68 -6.05 8.91
CA TRP A 37 0.12 -4.71 8.80
C TRP A 37 1.20 -3.63 9.03
N LEU A 38 2.01 -3.76 10.08
CA LEU A 38 3.13 -2.86 10.38
C LEU A 38 4.15 -2.84 9.24
N SER A 39 4.48 -4.00 8.70
CA SER A 39 5.42 -4.13 7.57
C SER A 39 4.89 -3.50 6.27
N CYS A 40 3.62 -3.14 6.19
CA CYS A 40 3.03 -2.47 5.02
C CYS A 40 2.87 -0.95 5.19
N LEU A 41 3.21 -0.37 6.35
CA LEU A 41 3.01 1.06 6.61
C LEU A 41 3.79 1.97 5.67
N MET A 42 4.97 1.53 5.21
CA MET A 42 5.79 2.32 4.29
C MET A 42 5.13 2.46 2.92
N PHE A 43 4.28 1.51 2.51
CA PHE A 43 3.42 1.68 1.34
C PHE A 43 2.52 2.90 1.52
N GLY A 44 1.84 3.03 2.66
CA GLY A 44 1.02 4.19 2.99
C GLY A 44 1.79 5.50 2.96
N VAL A 45 3.02 5.53 3.49
CA VAL A 45 3.92 6.70 3.41
C VAL A 45 4.19 7.12 1.97
N ILE A 46 4.51 6.17 1.09
CA ILE A 46 4.78 6.43 -0.32
C ILE A 46 3.51 6.95 -1.01
N GLN A 47 2.35 6.36 -0.70
CA GLN A 47 1.08 6.78 -1.30
C GLN A 47 0.67 8.21 -0.95
N VAL A 48 1.04 8.69 0.23
CA VAL A 48 0.73 10.08 0.62
C VAL A 48 1.42 11.09 -0.32
N GLN A 49 2.59 10.74 -0.87
CA GLN A 49 3.34 11.63 -1.77
C GLN A 49 2.61 11.88 -3.09
N HIS A 50 1.82 10.91 -3.55
CA HIS A 50 0.98 11.04 -4.75
C HIS A 50 -0.02 12.19 -4.64
N ASN A 51 -0.61 12.38 -3.46
CA ASN A 51 -1.62 13.43 -3.24
C ASN A 51 -0.95 14.79 -2.95
N THR A 52 0.26 14.79 -2.42
CA THR A 52 0.97 15.99 -1.94
C THR A 52 2.08 16.43 -2.89
N PHE A 53 3.29 15.88 -2.76
CA PHE A 53 4.47 16.34 -3.48
C PHE A 53 4.39 16.11 -4.98
N PHE A 54 3.71 15.07 -5.45
CA PHE A 54 3.50 14.87 -6.88
C PHE A 54 2.64 15.99 -7.48
N THR A 55 1.61 16.44 -6.75
CA THR A 55 0.79 17.60 -7.13
C THR A 55 1.58 18.90 -7.08
N LYS A 56 2.43 19.10 -6.07
CA LYS A 56 3.31 20.27 -6.01
C LYS A 56 4.36 20.26 -7.12
N GLN A 57 4.90 19.11 -7.46
CA GLN A 57 5.85 18.94 -8.56
C GLN A 57 5.16 19.28 -9.89
N SER A 58 3.98 18.71 -10.14
CA SER A 58 3.24 18.92 -11.39
C SER A 58 2.79 20.36 -11.59
N SER A 59 2.49 21.12 -10.52
CA SER A 59 2.11 22.53 -10.62
C SER A 59 3.22 23.45 -11.14
N THR A 60 4.47 22.99 -11.14
CA THR A 60 5.62 23.72 -11.69
C THR A 60 6.03 23.26 -13.09
N THR A 61 5.28 22.34 -13.70
CA THR A 61 5.56 21.83 -15.06
C THR A 61 4.63 22.44 -16.10
N ILE A 62 4.98 22.28 -17.38
CA ILE A 62 4.09 22.68 -18.48
C ILE A 62 2.95 21.67 -18.58
N LEU A 63 1.74 22.15 -18.28
CA LEU A 63 0.50 21.39 -18.21
C LEU A 63 -0.37 21.47 -19.48
N SER A 64 0.14 22.08 -20.55
CA SER A 64 -0.60 22.17 -21.81
C SER A 64 -0.58 20.85 -22.56
N ILE A 65 -1.78 20.38 -22.93
CA ILE A 65 -1.99 19.27 -23.86
C ILE A 65 -2.46 19.90 -25.18
N GLY A 66 -1.53 20.02 -26.12
CA GLY A 66 -1.78 20.74 -27.36
C GLY A 66 -1.84 22.27 -27.18
N PRO A 67 -2.36 23.00 -28.17
CA PRO A 67 -2.30 24.47 -28.21
C PRO A 67 -3.35 25.18 -27.33
N HIS A 68 -4.46 24.54 -26.97
CA HIS A 68 -5.61 25.22 -26.35
C HIS A 68 -6.09 24.63 -25.02
N PHE A 69 -5.52 23.53 -24.56
CA PHE A 69 -5.99 22.85 -23.35
C PHE A 69 -4.90 22.81 -22.28
N GLN A 70 -5.21 23.32 -21.09
CA GLN A 70 -4.33 23.29 -19.93
C GLN A 70 -4.98 22.46 -18.83
N VAL A 71 -4.30 21.41 -18.40
CA VAL A 71 -4.82 20.49 -17.38
C VAL A 71 -4.49 21.02 -15.98
N PRO A 72 -5.44 21.00 -15.03
CA PRO A 72 -5.13 21.30 -13.63
C PRO A 72 -4.11 20.30 -13.05
N PRO A 73 -3.15 20.73 -12.22
CA PRO A 73 -2.12 19.85 -11.67
C PRO A 73 -2.69 18.62 -10.93
N ALA A 74 -3.77 18.81 -10.18
CA ALA A 74 -4.43 17.75 -9.43
C ALA A 74 -5.12 16.71 -10.35
N SER A 75 -5.61 17.11 -11.52
CA SER A 75 -6.28 16.20 -12.46
C SER A 75 -5.34 15.12 -13.01
N ILE A 76 -4.02 15.33 -12.96
CA ILE A 76 -3.02 14.34 -13.37
C ILE A 76 -3.09 13.09 -12.50
N GLN A 77 -3.47 13.22 -11.23
CA GLN A 77 -3.66 12.07 -10.32
C GLN A 77 -4.66 11.05 -10.87
N GLY A 78 -5.62 11.49 -11.71
CA GLY A 78 -6.58 10.61 -12.37
C GLY A 78 -5.93 9.57 -13.29
N LEU A 79 -4.71 9.81 -13.76
CA LEU A 79 -3.93 8.86 -14.55
C LEU A 79 -3.70 7.55 -13.77
N THR A 80 -3.43 7.63 -12.47
CA THR A 80 -3.30 6.45 -11.59
C THR A 80 -4.57 5.61 -11.64
N GLY A 81 -5.74 6.24 -11.60
CA GLY A 81 -7.04 5.57 -11.71
C GLY A 81 -7.24 4.88 -13.06
N ILE A 82 -6.88 5.54 -14.17
CA ILE A 82 -6.94 4.95 -15.51
C ILE A 82 -6.05 3.71 -15.60
N VAL A 83 -4.83 3.78 -15.06
CA VAL A 83 -3.91 2.65 -15.03
C VAL A 83 -4.49 1.49 -14.24
N ILE A 84 -5.07 1.75 -13.06
CA ILE A 84 -5.72 0.70 -12.26
C ILE A 84 -6.86 0.06 -13.03
N LEU A 85 -7.73 0.85 -13.69
CA LEU A 85 -8.85 0.36 -14.49
C LEU A 85 -8.42 -0.53 -15.65
N ILE A 86 -7.25 -0.26 -16.24
CA ILE A 86 -6.68 -1.10 -17.31
C ILE A 86 -5.98 -2.33 -16.72
N THR A 87 -5.26 -2.16 -15.62
CA THR A 87 -4.42 -3.20 -15.00
C THR A 87 -5.26 -4.33 -14.41
N ILE A 88 -6.36 -4.02 -13.73
CA ILE A 88 -7.18 -5.05 -13.06
C ILE A 88 -7.74 -6.08 -14.06
N PRO A 89 -8.41 -5.69 -15.16
CA PRO A 89 -8.87 -6.66 -16.16
C PRO A 89 -7.74 -7.47 -16.79
N ILE A 90 -6.58 -6.85 -17.06
CA ILE A 90 -5.41 -7.56 -17.59
C ILE A 90 -4.90 -8.58 -16.58
N TYR A 91 -4.84 -8.20 -15.31
CA TYR A 91 -4.43 -9.10 -14.23
C TYR A 91 -5.38 -10.31 -14.15
N ASP A 92 -6.69 -10.08 -14.08
CA ASP A 92 -7.68 -11.15 -13.89
C ASP A 92 -7.85 -12.04 -15.13
N ARG A 93 -7.78 -11.47 -16.34
CA ARG A 93 -8.07 -12.19 -17.59
C ARG A 93 -6.84 -12.77 -18.28
N VAL A 94 -5.66 -12.19 -18.05
CA VAL A 94 -4.43 -12.62 -18.74
C VAL A 94 -3.44 -13.18 -17.73
N PHE A 95 -3.08 -12.42 -16.70
CA PHE A 95 -2.05 -12.85 -15.75
C PHE A 95 -2.50 -14.06 -14.92
N VAL A 96 -3.69 -14.03 -14.30
CA VAL A 96 -4.17 -15.11 -13.43
C VAL A 96 -4.29 -16.46 -14.16
N PRO A 97 -4.90 -16.57 -15.36
CA PRO A 97 -4.98 -17.85 -16.07
C PRO A 97 -3.61 -18.40 -16.46
N ILE A 98 -2.69 -17.53 -16.90
CA ILE A 98 -1.32 -17.93 -17.26
C ILE A 98 -0.56 -18.38 -16.02
N ALA A 99 -0.56 -17.57 -14.96
CA ALA A 99 0.12 -17.88 -13.71
C ALA A 99 -0.40 -19.19 -13.11
N ARG A 100 -1.73 -19.40 -13.09
CA ARG A 100 -2.36 -20.62 -12.60
C ARG A 100 -1.89 -21.86 -13.36
N LYS A 101 -1.63 -21.77 -14.67
CA LYS A 101 -1.10 -22.88 -15.47
C LYS A 101 0.30 -23.31 -15.00
N TYR A 102 1.12 -22.37 -14.54
CA TYR A 102 2.49 -22.63 -14.10
C TYR A 102 2.61 -22.93 -12.60
N THR A 103 1.87 -22.21 -11.76
CA THR A 103 1.96 -22.32 -10.29
C THR A 103 1.01 -23.35 -9.71
N GLY A 104 -0.03 -23.74 -10.45
CA GLY A 104 -1.12 -24.59 -9.95
C GLY A 104 -2.02 -23.91 -8.90
N HIS A 105 -1.77 -22.64 -8.54
CA HIS A 105 -2.52 -21.94 -7.50
C HIS A 105 -3.80 -21.31 -8.05
N PRO A 106 -4.97 -21.37 -7.36
CA PRO A 106 -6.25 -20.91 -7.90
C PRO A 106 -6.24 -19.43 -8.31
N SER A 107 -5.54 -18.60 -7.53
CA SER A 107 -5.39 -17.16 -7.76
C SER A 107 -4.14 -16.81 -8.59
N GLY A 108 -3.45 -17.79 -9.17
CA GLY A 108 -2.22 -17.61 -9.96
C GLY A 108 -0.97 -17.40 -9.12
N ILE A 109 -0.96 -16.44 -8.19
CA ILE A 109 0.14 -16.20 -7.23
C ILE A 109 -0.42 -16.10 -5.81
N THR A 110 0.43 -16.24 -4.80
CA THR A 110 -0.04 -16.08 -3.41
C THR A 110 -0.36 -14.62 -3.11
N VAL A 111 -1.28 -14.39 -2.17
CA VAL A 111 -1.67 -13.03 -1.76
C VAL A 111 -0.46 -12.24 -1.21
N LEU A 112 0.45 -12.91 -0.50
CA LEU A 112 1.68 -12.28 -0.01
C LEU A 112 2.63 -11.90 -1.17
N GLN A 113 2.79 -12.78 -2.18
CA GLN A 113 3.57 -12.42 -3.38
C GLN A 113 2.98 -11.21 -4.10
N ARG A 114 1.65 -11.14 -4.20
CA ARG A 114 0.93 -10.00 -4.81
C ARG A 114 1.14 -8.70 -4.02
N ILE A 115 1.13 -8.75 -2.69
CA ILE A 115 1.45 -7.58 -1.86
C ILE A 115 2.91 -7.17 -2.06
N GLY A 116 3.83 -8.14 -1.98
CA GLY A 116 5.26 -7.92 -2.15
C GLY A 116 5.61 -7.28 -3.48
N THR A 117 5.00 -7.71 -4.60
CA THR A 117 5.21 -7.05 -5.90
C THR A 117 4.75 -5.60 -5.89
N GLY A 118 3.62 -5.29 -5.26
CA GLY A 118 3.16 -3.91 -5.09
C GLY A 118 4.09 -3.05 -4.23
N LEU A 119 4.71 -3.62 -3.19
CA LEU A 119 5.74 -2.93 -2.39
C LEU A 119 7.02 -2.66 -3.18
N VAL A 120 7.48 -3.61 -4.00
CA VAL A 120 8.64 -3.40 -4.89
C VAL A 120 8.34 -2.30 -5.92
N LEU A 121 7.14 -2.33 -6.51
CA LEU A 121 6.72 -1.30 -7.45
C LEU A 121 6.65 0.08 -6.78
N SER A 122 6.19 0.20 -5.53
CA SER A 122 6.16 1.49 -4.84
C SER A 122 7.56 2.04 -4.56
N ILE A 123 8.54 1.18 -4.28
CA ILE A 123 9.96 1.59 -4.19
C ILE A 123 10.45 2.11 -5.55
N LEU A 124 10.14 1.39 -6.64
CA LEU A 124 10.49 1.83 -7.99
C LEU A 124 9.85 3.18 -8.35
N VAL A 125 8.63 3.47 -7.89
CA VAL A 125 8.02 4.80 -8.04
C VAL A 125 8.91 5.86 -7.41
N MET A 126 9.38 5.67 -6.17
CA MET A 126 10.24 6.65 -5.49
C MET A 126 11.57 6.86 -6.21
N VAL A 127 12.18 5.78 -6.73
CA VAL A 127 13.40 5.89 -7.54
C VAL A 127 13.16 6.70 -8.81
N VAL A 128 12.10 6.37 -9.57
CA VAL A 128 11.75 7.10 -10.80
C VAL A 128 11.42 8.55 -10.50
N SER A 129 10.66 8.82 -9.44
CA SER A 129 10.35 10.18 -9.00
C SER A 129 11.58 10.97 -8.61
N ALA A 130 12.56 10.37 -7.94
CA ALA A 130 13.83 11.01 -7.63
C ALA A 130 14.59 11.41 -8.89
N LEU A 131 14.66 10.53 -9.90
CA LEU A 131 15.33 10.80 -11.17
C LEU A 131 14.63 11.90 -11.98
N VAL A 132 13.30 11.84 -12.04
CA VAL A 132 12.48 12.84 -12.74
C VAL A 132 12.60 14.20 -12.06
N GLU A 133 12.62 14.23 -10.73
CA GLU A 133 12.79 15.46 -9.96
C GLU A 133 14.20 16.05 -10.13
N ALA A 134 15.24 15.22 -10.10
CA ALA A 134 16.60 15.66 -10.38
C ALA A 134 16.70 16.31 -11.77
N LYS A 135 16.01 15.74 -12.77
CA LYS A 135 15.93 16.34 -14.12
C LYS A 135 15.20 17.69 -14.09
N ARG A 136 14.08 17.80 -13.39
CA ARG A 136 13.32 19.05 -13.24
C ARG A 136 14.15 20.15 -12.59
N LEU A 137 14.84 19.82 -11.50
CA LEU A 137 15.71 20.75 -10.78
C LEU A 137 16.89 21.22 -11.63
N ASN A 138 17.51 20.35 -12.43
CA ASN A 138 18.57 20.75 -13.35
C ASN A 138 18.07 21.75 -14.40
N ILE A 139 16.90 21.51 -14.99
CA ILE A 139 16.29 22.47 -15.92
C ILE A 139 15.97 23.80 -15.21
N ALA A 140 15.45 23.76 -13.98
CA ALA A 140 15.18 24.97 -13.22
C ALA A 140 16.47 25.78 -12.95
N LYS A 141 17.61 25.12 -12.71
CA LYS A 141 18.92 25.76 -12.58
C LYS A 141 19.38 26.40 -13.89
N ASP A 142 19.33 25.66 -15.00
CA ASP A 142 19.78 26.12 -16.31
C ASP A 142 19.02 27.39 -16.78
N TYR A 143 17.74 27.48 -16.43
CA TYR A 143 16.88 28.63 -16.76
C TYR A 143 16.83 29.71 -15.66
N ASN A 144 17.68 29.62 -14.62
CA ASN A 144 17.72 30.55 -13.49
C ASN A 144 16.35 30.77 -12.81
N LEU A 145 15.58 29.70 -12.64
CA LEU A 145 14.24 29.69 -12.04
C LEU A 145 14.23 29.28 -10.56
N MET A 146 15.41 29.02 -9.97
CA MET A 146 15.57 28.51 -8.61
C MET A 146 14.92 29.40 -7.55
N ASP A 147 15.01 30.73 -7.70
CA ASP A 147 14.46 31.70 -6.73
C ASP A 147 13.00 32.10 -7.03
N LYS A 148 12.38 31.51 -8.06
CA LYS A 148 11.01 31.82 -8.47
C LYS A 148 10.08 30.66 -8.12
N PRO A 149 9.43 30.66 -6.94
CA PRO A 149 8.69 29.50 -6.43
C PRO A 149 7.45 29.12 -7.26
N LYS A 150 6.88 30.08 -8.02
CA LYS A 150 5.72 29.87 -8.89
C LYS A 150 6.09 29.80 -10.38
N ALA A 151 7.38 29.81 -10.72
CA ALA A 151 7.78 29.74 -12.12
C ALA A 151 7.52 28.34 -12.67
N ILE A 152 7.02 28.32 -13.91
CA ILE A 152 6.85 27.09 -14.67
C ILE A 152 8.22 26.72 -15.23
N VAL A 153 8.75 25.58 -14.80
CA VAL A 153 9.94 24.97 -15.36
C VAL A 153 9.61 24.51 -16.78
N PRO A 154 10.48 24.75 -17.78
CA PRO A 154 10.23 24.35 -19.16
C PRO A 154 10.37 22.84 -19.38
N MET A 155 9.58 22.06 -18.64
CA MET A 155 9.51 20.61 -18.64
C MET A 155 8.05 20.22 -18.82
N ARG A 156 7.76 19.40 -19.84
CA ARG A 156 6.39 18.93 -20.09
C ARG A 156 5.97 17.91 -19.04
N VAL A 157 4.68 17.95 -18.66
CA VAL A 157 4.05 17.01 -17.73
C VAL A 157 4.25 15.53 -18.10
N TRP A 158 4.48 15.22 -19.38
CA TRP A 158 4.71 13.86 -19.87
C TRP A 158 5.86 13.13 -19.18
N TRP A 159 6.86 13.86 -18.68
CA TRP A 159 7.97 13.30 -17.91
C TRP A 159 7.53 12.73 -16.55
N LEU A 160 6.37 13.15 -16.03
CA LEU A 160 5.79 12.59 -14.81
C LEU A 160 5.02 11.29 -15.08
N LEU A 161 4.68 10.96 -16.34
CA LEU A 161 3.92 9.74 -16.65
C LEU A 161 4.54 8.47 -16.02
N PRO A 162 5.85 8.21 -16.13
CA PRO A 162 6.43 6.96 -15.64
C PRO A 162 6.15 6.70 -14.15
N GLN A 163 6.28 7.71 -13.29
CA GLN A 163 6.00 7.55 -11.86
C GLN A 163 4.52 7.26 -11.60
N TYR A 164 3.58 7.89 -12.31
CA TYR A 164 2.14 7.63 -12.16
C TYR A 164 1.72 6.25 -12.71
N LEU A 165 2.33 5.80 -13.82
CA LEU A 165 2.06 4.47 -14.38
C LEU A 165 2.49 3.36 -13.41
N ILE A 166 3.73 3.43 -12.92
CA ILE A 166 4.26 2.44 -11.97
C ILE A 166 3.45 2.48 -10.67
N LEU A 167 3.03 3.67 -10.23
CA LEU A 167 2.20 3.81 -9.04
C LEU A 167 0.82 3.16 -9.20
N GLY A 168 0.16 3.34 -10.35
CA GLY A 168 -1.11 2.68 -10.63
C GLY A 168 -0.99 1.15 -10.61
N LEU A 169 0.10 0.61 -11.15
CA LEU A 169 0.42 -0.81 -11.03
C LEU A 169 0.63 -1.20 -9.56
N ALA A 170 1.44 -0.45 -8.80
CA ALA A 170 1.68 -0.71 -7.38
C ALA A 170 0.36 -0.77 -6.57
N TYR A 171 -0.58 0.15 -6.83
CA TYR A 171 -1.92 0.14 -6.24
C TYR A 171 -2.72 -1.12 -6.58
N ALA A 172 -2.78 -1.50 -7.85
CA ALA A 172 -3.55 -2.67 -8.30
C ALA A 172 -3.04 -3.98 -7.68
N PHE A 173 -1.74 -4.07 -7.39
CA PHE A 173 -1.14 -5.23 -6.73
C PHE A 173 -1.25 -5.16 -5.21
N ALA A 174 -0.72 -4.11 -4.58
CA ALA A 174 -0.65 -4.01 -3.12
C ALA A 174 -2.03 -3.81 -2.47
N THR A 175 -2.85 -2.87 -2.94
CA THR A 175 -4.11 -2.54 -2.28
C THR A 175 -5.10 -3.70 -2.38
N VAL A 176 -5.20 -4.32 -3.56
CA VAL A 176 -6.07 -5.50 -3.74
C VAL A 176 -5.54 -6.68 -2.91
N GLY A 177 -4.23 -6.93 -2.91
CA GLY A 177 -3.63 -7.99 -2.10
C GLY A 177 -3.83 -7.77 -0.60
N LEU A 178 -3.64 -6.55 -0.10
CA LEU A 178 -3.87 -6.21 1.30
C LEU A 178 -5.34 -6.39 1.67
N GLN A 179 -6.26 -5.90 0.84
CA GLN A 179 -7.70 -6.07 1.06
C GLN A 179 -8.08 -7.54 1.12
N GLU A 180 -7.60 -8.36 0.18
CA GLU A 180 -7.83 -9.81 0.14
C GLU A 180 -7.26 -10.50 1.38
N LEU A 181 -6.03 -10.17 1.78
CA LEU A 181 -5.38 -10.73 2.96
C LEU A 181 -6.17 -10.41 4.24
N PHE A 182 -6.44 -9.12 4.50
CA PHE A 182 -7.13 -8.72 5.72
C PHE A 182 -8.58 -9.21 5.74
N TYR A 183 -9.27 -9.28 4.60
CA TYR A 183 -10.63 -9.79 4.56
C TYR A 183 -10.69 -11.29 4.85
N HIS A 184 -9.81 -12.09 4.23
CA HIS A 184 -9.84 -13.55 4.37
C HIS A 184 -9.20 -14.07 5.66
N GLN A 185 -8.21 -13.36 6.21
CA GLN A 185 -7.53 -13.80 7.43
C GLN A 185 -8.23 -13.32 8.71
N MET A 186 -9.10 -12.32 8.63
CA MET A 186 -9.91 -11.90 9.78
C MET A 186 -10.96 -12.96 10.14
N PRO A 187 -11.32 -13.08 11.43
CA PRO A 187 -12.51 -13.80 11.87
C PRO A 187 -13.76 -13.33 11.13
N GLU A 188 -14.74 -14.22 10.94
CA GLU A 188 -15.94 -13.92 10.15
C GLU A 188 -16.74 -12.73 10.72
N GLN A 189 -16.81 -12.66 12.05
CA GLN A 189 -17.48 -11.61 12.82
C GLN A 189 -16.71 -10.28 12.78
N MET A 190 -15.43 -10.28 12.36
CA MET A 190 -14.53 -9.12 12.38
C MET A 190 -14.06 -8.72 10.97
N ARG A 191 -14.69 -9.23 9.90
CA ARG A 191 -14.27 -8.90 8.51
C ARG A 191 -14.30 -7.41 8.19
N SER A 192 -15.23 -6.65 8.78
CA SER A 192 -15.28 -5.18 8.64
C SER A 192 -14.03 -4.50 9.20
N MET A 193 -13.43 -5.05 10.27
CA MET A 193 -12.16 -4.55 10.81
C MET A 193 -10.99 -4.80 9.86
N GLY A 194 -11.03 -5.86 9.05
CA GLY A 194 -10.05 -6.09 7.98
C GLY A 194 -10.07 -4.99 6.91
N ALA A 195 -11.26 -4.57 6.49
CA ALA A 195 -11.41 -3.43 5.57
C ALA A 195 -10.95 -2.12 6.21
N ALA A 196 -11.28 -1.89 7.49
CA ALA A 196 -10.81 -0.72 8.23
C ALA A 196 -9.28 -0.69 8.37
N ALA A 197 -8.65 -1.85 8.59
CA ALA A 197 -7.19 -1.96 8.73
C ALA A 197 -6.44 -1.45 7.49
N LEU A 198 -6.98 -1.67 6.28
CA LEU A 198 -6.43 -1.11 5.04
C LEU A 198 -6.42 0.42 5.06
N TYR A 199 -7.53 1.05 5.45
CA TYR A 199 -7.60 2.51 5.57
C TYR A 199 -6.70 3.02 6.70
N CYS A 200 -6.55 2.27 7.78
CA CYS A 200 -5.60 2.59 8.84
C CYS A 200 -4.15 2.61 8.34
N VAL A 201 -3.76 1.74 7.39
CA VAL A 201 -2.41 1.81 6.76
C VAL A 201 -2.18 3.19 6.14
N MET A 202 -3.18 3.72 5.44
CA MET A 202 -3.11 5.05 4.81
C MET A 202 -3.07 6.18 5.84
N GLY A 203 -3.91 6.09 6.87
CA GLY A 203 -3.95 7.09 7.94
C GLY A 203 -2.65 7.13 8.74
N VAL A 204 -2.18 5.98 9.22
CA VAL A 204 -0.90 5.88 9.96
C VAL A 204 0.28 6.24 9.06
N GLY A 205 0.26 5.83 7.79
CA GLY A 205 1.25 6.23 6.79
C GLY A 205 1.33 7.74 6.59
N SER A 206 0.22 8.47 6.71
CA SER A 206 0.21 9.94 6.67
C SER A 206 0.91 10.57 7.86
N PHE A 207 0.66 10.07 9.07
CA PHE A 207 1.38 10.52 10.27
C PHE A 207 2.87 10.20 10.20
N MET A 208 3.21 8.99 9.75
CA MET A 208 4.61 8.59 9.52
C MET A 208 5.30 9.45 8.46
N SER A 209 4.62 9.77 7.36
CA SER A 209 5.14 10.68 6.33
C SER A 209 5.48 12.04 6.92
N ASN A 210 4.57 12.63 7.71
CA ASN A 210 4.81 13.91 8.37
C ASN A 210 5.98 13.83 9.34
N TRP A 211 6.07 12.74 10.11
CA TRP A 211 7.19 12.49 11.01
C TRP A 211 8.52 12.40 10.27
N ILE A 212 8.59 11.65 9.16
CA ILE A 212 9.79 11.54 8.31
C ILE A 212 10.16 12.92 7.76
N ILE A 213 9.20 13.70 7.26
CA ILE A 213 9.43 15.08 6.79
C ILE A 213 10.03 15.94 7.90
N SER A 214 9.48 15.89 9.12
CA SER A 214 10.00 16.65 10.27
C SER A 214 11.42 16.23 10.64
N VAL A 215 11.73 14.93 10.63
CA VAL A 215 13.09 14.42 10.90
C VAL A 215 14.06 14.88 9.83
N VAL A 216 13.70 14.77 8.54
CA VAL A 216 14.53 15.24 7.43
C VAL A 216 14.78 16.74 7.56
N GLN A 217 13.74 17.55 7.79
CA GLN A 217 13.89 18.99 7.99
C GLN A 217 14.78 19.35 9.19
N LEU A 218 14.66 18.63 10.30
CA LEU A 218 15.48 18.84 11.49
C LEU A 218 16.96 18.55 11.21
N ILE A 219 17.26 17.44 10.52
CA ILE A 219 18.63 17.05 10.18
C ILE A 219 19.23 18.05 9.19
N THR A 220 18.49 18.38 8.13
CA THR A 220 19.04 19.18 7.03
C THR A 220 19.18 20.66 7.45
N SER A 221 18.26 21.19 8.26
CA SER A 221 18.35 22.56 8.79
C SER A 221 19.53 22.77 9.73
N ARG A 222 19.95 21.75 10.49
CA ARG A 222 21.18 21.79 11.31
C ARG A 222 22.44 21.88 10.47
N ASN A 223 22.42 21.29 9.28
CA ASN A 223 23.53 21.28 8.34
C ASN A 223 23.53 22.49 7.39
N GLY A 224 22.59 23.43 7.55
CA GLY A 224 22.50 24.67 6.76
C GLY A 224 21.70 24.55 5.46
N ASP A 225 21.43 23.33 4.97
CA ASP A 225 20.66 23.08 3.76
C ASP A 225 19.22 22.69 4.08
N LYS A 226 18.24 23.57 3.83
CA LYS A 226 16.82 23.22 3.98
C LYS A 226 16.33 22.46 2.74
N TRP A 227 16.34 21.12 2.79
CA TRP A 227 15.92 20.27 1.68
C TRP A 227 14.43 20.43 1.34
N LEU A 228 13.57 20.57 2.34
CA LEU A 228 12.13 20.72 2.16
C LEU A 228 11.69 22.12 2.62
N GLY A 229 11.31 22.97 1.66
CA GLY A 229 10.81 24.33 1.91
C GLY A 229 9.67 24.70 0.96
N ASP A 230 9.12 25.91 1.13
CA ASP A 230 7.97 26.37 0.34
C ASP A 230 8.30 26.55 -1.14
N ASN A 231 9.55 26.92 -1.44
CA ASN A 231 10.03 27.01 -2.80
C ASN A 231 10.50 25.63 -3.29
N ILE A 232 9.65 24.94 -4.04
CA ILE A 232 9.94 23.63 -4.63
C ILE A 232 11.09 23.66 -5.65
N ASN A 233 11.38 24.80 -6.27
CA ASN A 233 12.51 24.91 -7.19
C ASN A 233 13.85 24.91 -6.44
N ARG A 234 13.86 25.35 -5.18
CA ARG A 234 15.04 25.29 -4.30
C ARG A 234 15.05 24.05 -3.40
N ALA A 235 13.90 23.42 -3.20
CA ALA A 235 13.78 22.21 -2.42
C ALA A 235 14.46 21.03 -3.14
N HIS A 236 15.22 20.24 -2.38
CA HIS A 236 15.80 18.98 -2.82
C HIS A 236 14.82 17.83 -2.61
N LEU A 237 13.70 17.90 -3.33
CA LEU A 237 12.65 16.88 -3.28
C LEU A 237 13.14 15.54 -3.86
N ASP A 238 14.11 15.57 -4.77
CA ASP A 238 14.82 14.41 -5.28
C ASP A 238 15.51 13.61 -4.17
N TYR A 239 16.21 14.28 -3.25
CA TYR A 239 16.84 13.63 -2.10
C TYR A 239 15.82 13.05 -1.13
N PHE A 240 14.69 13.74 -0.92
CA PHE A 240 13.60 13.21 -0.10
C PHE A 240 13.02 11.92 -0.70
N TYR A 241 12.82 11.86 -2.02
CA TYR A 241 12.38 10.63 -2.69
C TYR A 241 13.41 9.50 -2.57
N TRP A 242 14.71 9.79 -2.62
CA TRP A 242 15.75 8.79 -2.33
C TRP A 242 15.68 8.25 -0.90
N VAL A 243 15.45 9.11 0.09
CA VAL A 243 15.23 8.69 1.48
C VAL A 243 14.05 7.73 1.58
N LEU A 244 12.92 8.05 0.93
CA LEU A 244 11.76 7.16 0.90
C LEU A 244 12.03 5.84 0.17
N ALA A 245 12.82 5.84 -0.90
CA ALA A 245 13.22 4.62 -1.60
C ALA A 245 14.08 3.70 -0.72
N VAL A 246 15.05 4.26 0.01
CA VAL A 246 15.90 3.50 0.94
C VAL A 246 15.09 2.94 2.10
N LEU A 247 14.28 3.77 2.76
CA LEU A 247 13.40 3.33 3.84
C LEU A 247 12.37 2.29 3.35
N GLY A 248 11.85 2.45 2.14
CA GLY A 248 10.98 1.49 1.46
C GLY A 248 11.66 0.14 1.27
N THR A 249 12.91 0.15 0.81
CA THR A 249 13.71 -1.06 0.62
C THR A 249 13.97 -1.78 1.94
N LEU A 250 14.36 -1.05 2.99
CA LEU A 250 14.55 -1.61 4.32
C LEU A 250 13.26 -2.23 4.87
N ASN A 251 12.13 -1.53 4.70
CA ASN A 251 10.83 -2.01 5.10
C ASN A 251 10.41 -3.26 4.32
N PHE A 252 10.71 -3.32 3.02
CA PHE A 252 10.47 -4.52 2.21
C PHE A 252 11.28 -5.72 2.68
N CYS A 253 12.53 -5.54 3.11
CA CYS A 253 13.30 -6.62 3.74
C CYS A 253 12.62 -7.15 5.01
N VAL A 254 12.10 -6.26 5.86
CA VAL A 254 11.31 -6.64 7.05
C VAL A 254 10.03 -7.38 6.65
N TYR A 255 9.32 -6.88 5.63
CA TYR A 255 8.14 -7.55 5.08
C TYR A 255 8.46 -8.98 4.64
N MET A 256 9.56 -9.20 3.92
CA MET A 256 9.98 -10.54 3.48
C MET A 256 10.23 -11.49 4.66
N LEU A 257 10.87 -11.00 5.73
CA LEU A 257 11.08 -11.80 6.95
C LEU A 257 9.73 -12.17 7.58
N VAL A 258 8.85 -11.19 7.77
CA VAL A 258 7.53 -11.41 8.38
C VAL A 258 6.66 -12.33 7.53
N ALA A 259 6.68 -12.17 6.21
CA ALA A 259 5.93 -12.99 5.26
C ALA A 259 6.38 -14.45 5.28
N ASN A 260 7.68 -14.70 5.45
CA ASN A 260 8.21 -16.07 5.56
C ASN A 260 7.77 -16.78 6.85
N PHE A 261 7.59 -16.04 7.95
CA PHE A 261 7.09 -16.59 9.21
C PHE A 261 5.56 -16.65 9.27
N PHE A 262 4.86 -16.04 8.30
CA PHE A 262 3.41 -15.96 8.35
C PHE A 262 2.74 -17.26 7.92
N VAL A 263 1.92 -17.82 8.82
CA VAL A 263 1.11 -19.01 8.55
C VAL A 263 -0.34 -18.60 8.33
N TYR A 264 -0.83 -18.87 7.11
CA TYR A 264 -2.21 -18.67 6.72
C TYR A 264 -3.18 -19.44 7.63
N LYS A 265 -4.32 -18.82 7.94
CA LYS A 265 -5.45 -19.51 8.58
C LYS A 265 -5.91 -20.65 7.66
N LYS A 266 -6.02 -21.87 8.20
CA LYS A 266 -6.68 -22.98 7.50
C LYS A 266 -8.15 -22.62 7.33
N VAL A 267 -8.60 -22.52 6.08
CA VAL A 267 -10.01 -22.27 5.78
C VAL A 267 -10.71 -23.62 5.76
N GLU A 268 -11.55 -23.91 6.76
CA GLU A 268 -12.38 -25.14 6.88
C GLU A 268 -13.32 -25.40 5.68
N ARG A 269 -13.30 -24.55 4.64
CA ARG A 269 -14.13 -24.69 3.44
C ARG A 269 -13.73 -25.92 2.62
N GLU A 270 -12.44 -26.30 2.61
CA GLU A 270 -12.03 -27.55 1.97
C GLU A 270 -12.52 -28.78 2.74
N ASP A 271 -12.63 -28.70 4.07
CA ASP A 271 -13.14 -29.80 4.89
C ASP A 271 -14.67 -29.90 4.80
N LYS A 272 -15.40 -28.78 4.74
CA LYS A 272 -16.85 -28.80 4.48
C LYS A 272 -17.19 -29.33 3.09
N VAL A 273 -16.48 -28.91 2.04
CA VAL A 273 -16.71 -29.42 0.68
C VAL A 273 -16.31 -30.89 0.55
N LYS A 274 -15.21 -31.33 1.17
CA LYS A 274 -14.84 -32.76 1.22
C LYS A 274 -15.83 -33.59 2.05
N THR A 275 -16.35 -33.05 3.13
CA THR A 275 -17.37 -33.71 3.98
C THR A 275 -18.71 -33.79 3.25
N GLU A 276 -19.15 -32.73 2.57
CA GLU A 276 -20.37 -32.71 1.75
C GLU A 276 -20.25 -33.65 0.54
N LEU A 277 -19.10 -33.69 -0.14
CA LEU A 277 -18.82 -34.65 -1.22
C LEU A 277 -18.74 -36.10 -0.71
N SER A 278 -18.21 -36.32 0.49
CA SER A 278 -18.19 -37.63 1.16
C SER A 278 -19.60 -38.10 1.52
N ILE A 279 -20.46 -37.20 1.99
CA ILE A 279 -21.85 -37.50 2.35
C ILE A 279 -22.68 -37.76 1.08
N ALA A 280 -22.48 -36.97 0.02
CA ALA A 280 -23.15 -37.15 -1.26
C ALA A 280 -22.76 -38.47 -1.95
N ASN A 281 -21.48 -38.88 -1.88
CA ASN A 281 -21.04 -40.16 -2.42
C ASN A 281 -21.52 -41.38 -1.60
N ASN A 282 -21.69 -41.24 -0.29
CA ASN A 282 -22.25 -42.33 0.54
C ASN A 282 -23.76 -42.53 0.33
N HIS A 283 -24.51 -41.48 -0.03
CA HIS A 283 -25.95 -41.59 -0.31
C HIS A 283 -26.29 -41.89 -1.78
N GLY A 284 -25.34 -41.77 -2.71
CA GLY A 284 -25.52 -42.12 -4.12
C GLY A 284 -25.32 -43.60 -4.47
N GLY A 285 -24.95 -44.44 -3.48
CA GLY A 285 -24.68 -45.87 -3.67
C GLY A 285 -25.80 -46.82 -3.22
N GLU A 286 -26.93 -46.28 -2.72
CA GLU A 286 -28.11 -47.06 -2.34
C GLU A 286 -29.30 -46.75 -3.26
N ILE A 287 -29.19 -47.14 -4.54
CA ILE A 287 -30.35 -47.37 -5.44
C ILE A 287 -30.05 -48.59 -6.32
#